data_AF-A0A0B6Y3W5-F1
#
_entry.id   AF-A0A0B6Y3W5-F1
#
_cell.length_a   1.000
_cell.length_b   1.000
_cell.length_c   1.000
_cell.angle_alpha   90.00
_cell.angle_beta   90.00
_cell.angle_gamma   90.00
#
_symmetry.space_group_name_H-M   'P 1'
#
loop_
_entity.id
_entity.type
_entity.pdbx_description
1 polymer ?
#
loop_
_entity_poly.entity_id
_entity_poly.type
_entity_poly.pdbx_seq_one_letter_code
_entity_poly.pdbx_strand_id
1 'polypeptide(L)'
;GTIDFEEFLRTIQPKMNDRRRKLVEAAFVKMDQTGDGVITVKDLAKTYNVKKHPKYISGEWSETKVYLEFLKTFEAEGHVDGNVTLEEFMSYYASISCSIDSDAYFDLMMRNSR
;
A
#
# COMPACT_ATOMS: atom_id res chain seq x y z
N GLY A 1 10.45 18.98 17.02
CA GLY A 1 9.06 19.18 16.57
C GLY A 1 9.10 19.68 15.15
N THR A 2 9.27 18.76 14.20
CA THR A 2 9.14 19.01 12.78
C THR A 2 7.70 18.70 12.44
N ILE A 3 6.95 19.69 11.95
CA ILE A 3 5.65 19.43 11.34
C ILE A 3 5.95 18.53 10.15
N ASP A 4 5.48 17.29 10.22
CA ASP A 4 5.63 16.32 9.15
C ASP A 4 4.84 16.86 7.95
N PHE A 5 5.55 17.30 6.92
CA PHE A 5 4.97 17.96 5.76
C PHE A 5 3.96 17.04 5.06
N GLU A 6 4.13 15.73 5.16
CA GLU A 6 3.18 14.76 4.62
C GLU A 6 1.91 14.64 5.47
N GLU A 7 2.01 14.73 6.81
CA GLU A 7 0.85 14.79 7.72
C GLU A 7 0.02 16.06 7.47
N PHE A 8 0.69 17.18 7.22
CA PHE A 8 0.03 18.44 6.83
C PHE A 8 -0.64 18.33 5.45
N LEU A 9 0.01 17.69 4.48
CA LEU A 9 -0.61 17.45 3.17
C LEU A 9 -1.80 16.47 3.24
N ARG A 10 -1.76 15.45 4.11
CA ARG A 10 -2.89 14.54 4.37
C ARG A 10 -4.14 15.28 4.86
N THR A 11 -3.96 16.26 5.74
CA THR A 11 -5.08 17.03 6.30
C THR A 11 -5.69 18.00 5.29
N ILE A 12 -4.95 18.38 4.25
CA ILE A 12 -5.39 19.35 3.22
C ILE A 12 -5.85 18.64 1.93
N GLN A 13 -5.51 17.36 1.74
CA GLN A 13 -5.91 16.63 0.53
C GLN A 13 -7.43 16.49 0.43
N PRO A 14 -8.01 16.82 -0.75
CA PRO A 14 -9.42 16.60 -0.98
C PRO A 14 -9.72 15.10 -0.89
N LYS A 15 -10.78 14.76 -0.16
CA LYS A 15 -11.23 13.38 0.03
C LYS A 15 -11.36 12.69 -1.34
N MET A 16 -10.71 11.54 -1.48
CA MET A 16 -10.76 10.71 -2.68
C MET A 16 -12.21 10.48 -3.11
N ASN A 17 -12.50 10.55 -4.42
CA ASN A 17 -13.87 10.34 -4.92
C ASN A 17 -14.37 8.92 -4.55
N ASP A 18 -15.69 8.76 -4.40
CA ASP A 18 -16.29 7.50 -3.93
C ASP A 18 -15.93 6.27 -4.79
N ARG A 19 -15.66 6.48 -6.07
CA ARG A 19 -15.30 5.42 -7.01
C ARG A 19 -13.88 4.91 -6.73
N ARG A 20 -12.90 5.82 -6.59
CA ARG A 20 -11.52 5.49 -6.26
C ARG A 20 -11.44 4.87 -4.86
N ARG A 21 -12.18 5.41 -3.89
CA ARG A 21 -12.28 4.82 -2.54
C ARG A 21 -12.76 3.37 -2.55
N LYS A 22 -13.86 3.07 -3.26
CA LYS A 22 -14.37 1.69 -3.37
C LYS A 22 -13.37 0.73 -4.04
N LEU A 23 -12.58 1.21 -5.00
CA LEU A 23 -11.53 0.42 -5.65
C LEU A 23 -10.40 0.10 -4.67
N VAL A 24 -9.96 1.08 -3.88
CA VAL A 24 -8.93 0.89 -2.86
C VAL A 24 -9.42 -0.01 -1.74
N GLU A 25 -10.64 0.19 -1.23
CA GLU A 25 -11.29 -0.72 -0.26
C GLU A 25 -11.38 -2.16 -0.78
N ALA A 26 -11.79 -2.35 -2.04
CA ALA A 26 -11.87 -3.69 -2.64
C ALA A 26 -10.48 -4.34 -2.82
N ALA A 27 -9.46 -3.54 -3.13
CA ALA A 27 -8.08 -4.04 -3.21
C ALA A 27 -7.52 -4.40 -1.84
N PHE A 28 -7.84 -3.60 -0.81
CA PHE A 28 -7.48 -3.89 0.58
C PHE A 28 -8.09 -5.21 1.03
N VAL A 29 -9.40 -5.40 0.87
CA VAL A 29 -10.09 -6.65 1.22
C VAL A 29 -9.54 -7.85 0.44
N LYS A 30 -9.06 -7.64 -0.79
CA LYS A 30 -8.41 -8.71 -1.57
C LYS A 30 -7.01 -9.04 -1.02
N MET A 31 -6.28 -8.06 -0.49
CA MET A 31 -4.96 -8.27 0.09
C MET A 31 -5.04 -8.83 1.52
N ASP A 32 -6.00 -8.40 2.33
CA ASP A 32 -6.27 -8.89 3.69
C ASP A 32 -6.92 -10.30 3.62
N GLN A 33 -6.08 -11.33 3.63
CA GLN A 33 -6.52 -12.73 3.55
C GLN A 33 -6.93 -13.28 4.93
N THR A 34 -6.50 -12.65 6.01
CA THR A 34 -6.89 -12.96 7.38
C THR A 34 -8.25 -12.38 7.75
N GLY A 35 -8.63 -11.26 7.13
CA GLY A 35 -9.87 -10.54 7.41
C GLY A 35 -9.85 -9.85 8.77
N ASP A 36 -8.67 -9.57 9.32
CA ASP A 36 -8.48 -8.88 10.61
C ASP A 36 -8.37 -7.36 10.45
N GLY A 37 -8.52 -6.85 9.23
CA GLY A 37 -8.52 -5.42 8.94
C GLY A 37 -7.12 -4.80 8.84
N VAL A 38 -6.08 -5.64 8.80
CA VAL A 38 -4.68 -5.24 8.66
C VAL A 38 -3.98 -6.14 7.65
N ILE A 39 -3.21 -5.58 6.72
CA ILE A 39 -2.40 -6.36 5.80
C ILE A 39 -1.07 -6.66 6.46
N THR A 40 -0.78 -7.94 6.66
CA THR A 40 0.46 -8.39 7.28
C THR A 40 1.36 -9.12 6.29
N VAL A 41 2.60 -9.39 6.69
CA VAL A 41 3.52 -10.25 5.93
C VAL A 41 2.91 -11.62 5.62
N LYS A 42 2.03 -12.14 6.49
CA LYS A 42 1.39 -13.44 6.30
C LYS A 42 0.39 -13.42 5.14
N ASP A 43 -0.30 -12.30 4.95
CA ASP A 43 -1.26 -12.12 3.85
C ASP A 43 -0.56 -11.97 2.51
N LEU A 44 0.54 -11.22 2.51
CA LEU A 44 1.42 -11.11 1.34
C LEU A 44 2.08 -12.44 0.99
N ALA A 45 2.50 -13.24 1.97
CA ALA A 45 3.10 -14.54 1.71
C ALA A 45 2.15 -15.53 1.00
N LYS A 46 0.84 -15.37 1.16
CA LYS A 46 -0.16 -16.18 0.45
C LYS A 46 -0.46 -15.68 -0.96
N THR A 47 -0.36 -14.38 -1.18
CA THR A 47 -0.84 -13.71 -2.40
C THR A 47 0.28 -13.36 -3.36
N TYR A 48 1.48 -13.09 -2.84
CA TYR A 48 2.61 -12.54 -3.58
C TYR A 48 3.81 -13.48 -3.59
N ASN A 49 4.29 -13.82 -4.79
CA ASN A 49 5.44 -14.70 -4.96
C ASN A 49 6.74 -13.89 -5.10
N VAL A 50 7.49 -13.79 -4.00
CA VAL A 50 8.78 -13.08 -3.91
C VAL A 50 9.90 -13.69 -4.75
N LYS A 51 9.73 -14.91 -5.27
CA LYS A 51 10.75 -15.60 -6.08
C LYS A 51 11.11 -14.89 -7.38
N LYS A 52 10.27 -13.96 -7.84
CA LYS A 52 10.55 -13.13 -9.01
C LYS A 52 11.24 -11.80 -8.68
N HIS A 53 11.39 -11.46 -7.41
CA HIS A 53 11.99 -10.19 -7.00
C HIS A 53 13.51 -10.21 -7.25
N PRO A 54 14.08 -9.27 -8.02
CA PRO A 54 15.51 -9.28 -8.37
C PRO A 54 16.45 -9.38 -7.17
N LYS A 55 16.12 -8.70 -6.06
CA LYS A 55 16.93 -8.76 -4.82
C LYS A 55 16.77 -10.04 -4.01
N TYR A 56 15.68 -10.79 -4.23
CA TYR A 56 15.55 -12.12 -3.66
C TYR A 56 16.34 -13.13 -4.50
N ILE A 57 16.27 -13.01 -5.83
CA ILE A 57 17.05 -13.85 -6.76
C ILE A 57 18.56 -13.65 -6.56
N SER A 58 19.00 -12.41 -6.30
CA SER A 58 20.41 -12.13 -5.99
C SER A 58 20.87 -12.64 -4.61
N GLY A 59 19.94 -13.10 -3.76
CA GLY A 59 20.23 -13.52 -2.38
C GLY A 59 20.49 -12.37 -1.42
N GLU A 60 20.32 -11.11 -1.85
CA GLU A 60 20.53 -9.93 -1.00
C GLU A 60 19.42 -9.82 0.06
N TRP A 61 18.19 -10.18 -0.31
CA TRP A 61 17.00 -10.10 0.54
C TRP A 61 16.38 -11.47 0.79
N SER A 62 15.95 -11.71 2.04
CA SER A 62 15.10 -12.86 2.39
C SER A 62 13.65 -12.60 1.99
N GLU A 63 12.83 -13.65 1.92
CA GLU A 63 11.39 -13.53 1.60
C GLU A 63 10.70 -12.51 2.52
N THR A 64 10.90 -12.65 3.83
CA THR A 64 10.39 -11.74 4.85
C THR A 64 10.83 -10.29 4.61
N LYS A 65 12.09 -10.08 4.21
CA LYS A 65 12.60 -8.73 3.95
C LYS A 65 11.95 -8.10 2.72
N VAL A 66 11.66 -8.87 1.68
CA VAL A 66 10.91 -8.38 0.51
C VAL A 66 9.50 -7.94 0.93
N TYR A 67 8.80 -8.74 1.75
CA TYR A 67 7.46 -8.39 2.22
C TYR A 67 7.47 -7.15 3.12
N LEU A 68 8.42 -7.05 4.06
CA LEU A 68 8.53 -5.90 4.95
C LEU A 68 8.83 -4.62 4.18
N GLU A 69 9.76 -4.65 3.22
CA GLU A 69 10.05 -3.49 2.38
C GLU A 69 8.85 -3.11 1.50
N PHE A 70 8.04 -4.09 1.09
CA PHE A 70 6.79 -3.81 0.38
C PHE A 70 5.75 -3.15 1.29
N LEU A 71 5.51 -3.68 2.50
CA LEU A 71 4.56 -3.08 3.46
C LEU A 71 4.98 -1.67 3.86
N LYS A 72 6.28 -1.47 4.07
CA LYS A 72 6.87 -0.17 4.38
C LYS A 72 6.57 0.91 3.33
N THR A 73 6.30 0.55 2.08
CA THR A 73 5.88 1.55 1.08
C THR A 73 4.49 2.12 1.33
N PHE A 74 3.61 1.39 2.03
CA PHE A 74 2.25 1.82 2.34
C PHE A 74 2.13 2.44 3.74
N GLU A 75 3.04 2.06 4.65
CA GLU A 75 3.14 2.63 5.99
C GLU A 75 3.52 4.12 5.94
N ALA A 76 2.98 4.90 6.87
CA ALA A 76 3.32 6.32 6.98
C ALA A 76 4.74 6.50 7.55
N GLU A 77 5.44 7.55 7.13
CA GLU A 77 6.72 7.92 7.73
C GLU A 77 6.57 8.06 9.26
N GLY A 78 7.37 7.31 10.01
CA GLY A 78 7.34 7.29 11.48
C GLY A 78 6.52 6.14 12.12
N HIS A 79 5.67 5.44 11.36
CA HIS A 79 4.88 4.29 11.82
C HIS A 79 5.14 3.06 10.95
N VAL A 80 6.32 2.45 11.09
CA VAL A 80 6.71 1.22 10.40
C VAL A 80 6.66 0.08 11.42
N ASP A 81 5.53 -0.63 11.49
CA ASP A 81 5.31 -1.74 12.41
C ASP A 81 5.18 -3.11 11.72
N GLY A 82 5.22 -3.11 10.38
CA GLY A 82 5.08 -4.29 9.54
C GLY A 82 3.64 -4.71 9.30
N ASN A 83 2.66 -3.85 9.60
CA ASN A 83 1.25 -4.04 9.33
C ASN A 83 0.68 -2.78 8.68
N VAL A 84 -0.15 -2.97 7.67
CA VAL A 84 -0.76 -1.85 6.96
C VAL A 84 -2.25 -1.84 7.26
N THR A 85 -2.71 -0.80 7.95
CA THR A 85 -4.12 -0.59 8.23
C THR A 85 -4.86 -0.06 7.00
N LEU A 86 -6.19 -0.19 6.98
CA LEU A 86 -7.02 0.38 5.92
C LEU A 86 -6.79 1.90 5.81
N GLU A 87 -6.58 2.59 6.93
CA GLU A 87 -6.36 4.05 6.95
C GLU A 87 -5.03 4.42 6.28
N GLU A 88 -3.94 3.72 6.59
CA GLU A 88 -2.64 3.93 5.96
C GLU A 88 -2.68 3.61 4.47
N PHE A 89 -3.30 2.48 4.11
CA PHE A 89 -3.49 2.09 2.71
C PHE A 89 -4.30 3.15 1.94
N MET A 90 -5.39 3.64 2.53
CA MET A 90 -6.20 4.71 1.94
C MET A 90 -5.43 6.02 1.82
N SER A 91 -4.64 6.39 2.83
CA SER A 91 -3.79 7.58 2.81
C SER A 91 -2.72 7.50 1.71
N TYR A 92 -2.08 6.34 1.56
CA TYR A 92 -1.08 6.11 0.51
C TYR A 92 -1.71 6.23 -0.88
N TYR A 93 -2.87 5.63 -1.10
CA TYR A 93 -3.57 5.78 -2.37
C TYR A 93 -4.20 7.16 -2.57
N ALA A 94 -4.48 7.91 -1.50
CA ALA A 94 -4.90 9.32 -1.61
C ALA A 94 -3.77 10.20 -2.13
N SER A 95 -2.54 10.02 -1.63
CA SER A 95 -1.38 10.76 -2.12
C SER A 95 -1.04 10.41 -3.57
N ILE A 96 -1.11 9.13 -3.94
CA ILE A 96 -0.98 8.69 -5.34
C ILE A 96 -2.13 9.20 -6.20
N SER A 97 -3.36 9.18 -5.70
CA SER A 97 -4.54 9.70 -6.38
C SER A 97 -4.40 11.20 -6.67
N CYS A 98 -3.77 11.97 -5.77
CA CYS A 98 -3.47 13.38 -6.00
C CYS A 98 -2.36 13.62 -7.03
N SER A 99 -1.46 12.65 -7.25
CA SER A 99 -0.44 12.73 -8.31
C SER A 99 -0.90 12.13 -9.64
N ILE A 100 -2.06 11.44 -9.67
CA ILE A 100 -2.65 10.83 -10.86
C ILE A 100 -4.01 11.48 -11.18
N ASP A 101 -4.02 12.33 -12.21
CA ASP A 101 -5.21 13.02 -12.68
C ASP A 101 -6.28 12.08 -13.29
N SER A 102 -5.89 10.91 -13.80
CA SER A 102 -6.79 10.00 -14.52
C SER A 102 -7.20 8.76 -13.70
N ASP A 103 -8.50 8.64 -13.41
CA ASP A 103 -9.11 7.46 -12.76
C ASP A 103 -8.83 6.17 -13.55
N ALA A 104 -8.73 6.26 -14.88
CA ALA A 104 -8.48 5.10 -15.74
C ALA A 104 -7.02 4.61 -15.65
N TYR A 105 -6.07 5.52 -15.43
CA TYR A 105 -4.67 5.16 -15.21
C TYR A 105 -4.46 4.58 -13.81
N PHE A 106 -5.15 5.13 -12.81
CA PHE A 106 -5.20 4.57 -11.46
C PHE A 106 -5.80 3.15 -11.45
N ASP A 107 -6.92 2.94 -12.13
CA ASP A 107 -7.55 1.62 -12.28
C ASP A 107 -6.66 0.65 -13.06
N LEU A 108 -5.95 1.12 -14.11
CA LEU A 108 -4.97 0.31 -14.83
C LEU A 108 -3.79 -0.11 -13.93
N MET A 109 -3.25 0.80 -13.12
CA MET A 109 -2.18 0.50 -12.16
C MET A 109 -2.64 -0.56 -11.14
N MET A 110 -3.85 -0.41 -10.59
CA MET A 110 -4.43 -1.36 -9.63
C MET A 110 -4.78 -2.72 -10.24
N ARG A 111 -5.09 -2.76 -11.53
CA ARG A 111 -5.42 -4.00 -12.26
C ARG A 111 -4.22 -4.71 -12.87
N ASN A 112 -3.15 -3.98 -13.19
CA ASN A 112 -1.91 -4.53 -13.77
C ASN A 112 -0.92 -5.07 -12.74
N SER A 113 -1.18 -4.95 -11.43
CA SER A 113 -0.37 -5.59 -10.38
C SER A 113 -0.57 -7.11 -10.26
N ARG A 114 -0.94 -7.78 -11.37
CA ARG A 114 -1.15 -9.24 -11.44
C ARG A 114 0.16 -10.03 -11.45
#